data_AF-A0A9X2SRX2-F1
#
_entry.id   AF-A0A9X2SRX2-F1
#
_cell.length_a   1.000
_cell.length_b   1.000
_cell.length_c   1.000
_cell.angle_alpha   90.00
_cell.angle_beta   90.00
_cell.angle_gamma   90.00
#
_symmetry.space_group_name_H-M   'P 1'
#
loop_
_entity.id
_entity.type
_entity.pdbx_description
1 polymer ?
#
loop_
_entity_poly.entity_id
_entity_poly.type
_entity_poly.pdbx_seq_one_letter_code
_entity_poly.pdbx_strand_id
1 'polypeptide(L)'
;MNKVNHVVFADFIKDYLVSIGVSANRIFVISHPLPDFSFTSKMQNTNGPNMYIALGHANDENIIHDLIEYEKQKHCLERNNIHLVLRTQNSFNELPLSINIVTGFLAEEHYIDYYRKAKGVLILYPDYFKYRFSGVLLDALVAKKKVIGRNIPIVRYYAQRYPSCCSFFEGVDDLMKKILLDNIALNVNEEVYTSFLSAHSDQVITSQLNEILL
;
A
#
# COMPACT_ATOMS: atom_id res chain seq x y z
N MET A 1 -23.26 -26.35 15.22
CA MET A 1 -22.31 -25.48 15.96
C MET A 1 -21.00 -25.44 15.19
N ASN A 2 -20.55 -24.25 14.80
CA ASN A 2 -19.34 -24.06 14.01
C ASN A 2 -18.11 -24.38 14.88
N LYS A 3 -17.26 -25.33 14.44
CA LYS A 3 -16.11 -25.87 15.20
C LYS A 3 -14.76 -25.30 14.73
N VAL A 4 -14.78 -24.36 13.78
CA VAL A 4 -13.58 -23.83 13.13
C VAL A 4 -13.09 -22.59 13.86
N ASN A 5 -11.80 -22.55 14.16
CA ASN A 5 -11.10 -21.34 14.58
C ASN A 5 -10.64 -20.58 13.33
N HIS A 6 -10.85 -19.27 13.30
CA HIS A 6 -10.48 -18.38 12.20
C HIS A 6 -9.28 -17.55 12.62
N VAL A 7 -8.23 -17.56 11.81
CA VAL A 7 -7.06 -16.70 11.99
C VAL A 7 -7.07 -15.64 10.90
N VAL A 8 -7.01 -14.37 11.27
CA VAL A 8 -7.08 -13.23 10.35
C VAL A 8 -5.98 -12.21 10.64
N PHE A 9 -5.63 -11.38 9.66
CA PHE A 9 -4.50 -10.45 9.78
C PHE A 9 -4.85 -9.03 10.24
N ALA A 10 -6.14 -8.74 10.43
CA ALA A 10 -6.58 -7.44 10.90
C ALA A 10 -7.98 -7.46 11.51
N ASP A 11 -8.21 -6.51 12.42
CA ASP A 11 -9.47 -6.33 13.14
C ASP A 11 -10.66 -6.14 12.20
N PHE A 12 -10.50 -5.37 11.12
CA PHE A 12 -11.61 -5.14 10.18
C PHE A 12 -12.10 -6.42 9.46
N ILE A 13 -11.26 -7.45 9.37
CA ILE A 13 -11.67 -8.77 8.85
C ILE A 13 -12.43 -9.53 9.93
N LYS A 14 -11.94 -9.49 11.18
CA LYS A 14 -12.65 -10.05 12.33
C LYS A 14 -14.04 -9.44 12.49
N ASP A 15 -14.15 -8.12 12.41
CA ASP A 15 -15.42 -7.40 12.54
C ASP A 15 -16.43 -7.85 11.49
N TYR A 16 -15.98 -8.10 10.26
CA TYR A 16 -16.82 -8.63 9.20
C TYR A 16 -17.25 -10.08 9.44
N LEU A 17 -16.34 -10.94 9.93
CA LEU A 17 -16.71 -12.32 10.28
C LEU A 17 -17.75 -12.36 11.40
N VAL A 18 -17.60 -11.49 12.41
CA VAL A 18 -18.60 -11.34 13.48
C VAL A 18 -19.95 -10.88 12.91
N SER A 19 -19.96 -9.93 11.97
CA SER A 19 -21.21 -9.41 11.40
C SER A 19 -21.99 -10.44 10.58
N ILE A 20 -21.31 -11.48 10.04
CA ILE A 20 -21.95 -12.60 9.34
C ILE A 20 -22.22 -13.82 10.25
N GLY A 21 -22.06 -13.67 11.57
CA GLY A 21 -22.46 -14.68 12.56
C GLY A 21 -21.35 -15.61 13.06
N VAL A 22 -20.08 -15.34 12.75
CA VAL A 22 -18.96 -16.08 13.36
C VAL A 22 -18.77 -15.60 14.80
N SER A 23 -18.64 -16.53 15.74
CA SER A 23 -18.46 -16.16 17.15
C SER A 23 -17.11 -15.48 17.36
N ALA A 24 -17.09 -14.34 18.05
CA ALA A 24 -15.89 -13.54 18.26
C ALA A 24 -14.77 -14.29 19.01
N ASN A 25 -15.11 -15.23 19.88
CA ASN A 25 -14.16 -16.09 20.59
C ASN A 25 -13.53 -17.19 19.71
N ARG A 26 -13.96 -17.30 18.45
CA ARG A 26 -13.39 -18.20 17.44
C ARG A 26 -12.54 -17.45 16.42
N ILE A 27 -12.35 -16.15 16.58
CA ILE A 27 -11.59 -15.32 15.64
C ILE A 27 -10.38 -14.72 16.34
N PHE A 28 -9.21 -15.09 15.85
CA PHE A 28 -7.92 -14.66 16.36
C PHE A 28 -7.29 -13.73 15.32
N VAL A 29 -6.92 -12.53 15.76
CA VAL A 29 -6.23 -11.56 14.92
C VAL A 29 -4.74 -11.69 15.21
N ILE A 30 -3.94 -11.94 14.18
CA ILE A 30 -2.48 -12.00 14.27
C ILE A 30 -1.86 -10.97 13.35
N SER A 31 -0.66 -10.50 13.68
CA SER A 31 0.11 -9.65 12.78
C SER A 31 0.52 -10.43 11.53
N HIS A 32 0.53 -9.76 10.37
CA HIS A 32 1.02 -10.37 9.14
C HIS A 32 2.55 -10.47 9.19
N PRO A 33 3.17 -11.62 8.83
CA PRO A 33 4.62 -11.73 8.75
C PRO A 33 5.19 -10.78 7.69
N LEU A 34 6.32 -10.15 7.97
CA LEU A 34 6.93 -9.25 7.00
C LEU A 34 7.64 -10.04 5.89
N PRO A 35 7.73 -9.49 4.66
CA PRO A 35 8.57 -10.04 3.62
C PRO A 35 10.04 -10.18 4.08
N ASP A 36 10.76 -11.14 3.51
CA ASP A 36 12.16 -11.39 3.82
C ASP A 36 13.02 -10.11 3.68
N PHE A 37 13.86 -9.86 4.67
CA PHE A 37 14.83 -8.77 4.68
C PHE A 37 15.78 -8.83 3.46
N SER A 38 16.13 -10.03 2.98
CA SER A 38 16.97 -10.21 1.79
C SER A 38 16.31 -9.64 0.52
N PHE A 39 14.98 -9.67 0.45
CA PHE A 39 14.20 -9.12 -0.65
C PHE A 39 14.05 -7.61 -0.51
N THR A 40 13.69 -7.14 0.68
CA THR A 40 13.38 -5.72 0.93
C THR A 40 14.62 -4.83 1.01
N SER A 41 15.78 -5.37 1.42
CA SER A 41 17.06 -4.66 1.35
C SER A 41 17.43 -4.24 -0.09
N LYS A 42 16.97 -4.98 -1.11
CA LYS A 42 17.19 -4.63 -2.53
C LYS A 42 16.36 -3.41 -2.99
N MET A 43 15.34 -3.04 -2.22
CA MET A 43 14.39 -1.96 -2.50
C MET A 43 14.75 -0.63 -1.82
N GLN A 44 15.86 -0.58 -1.07
CA GLN A 44 16.31 0.64 -0.41
C GLN A 44 16.55 1.76 -1.43
N ASN A 45 16.19 2.99 -1.07
CA ASN A 45 16.29 4.15 -1.95
C ASN A 45 17.70 4.36 -2.50
N THR A 46 17.80 4.52 -3.81
CA THR A 46 18.92 5.27 -4.41
C THR A 46 18.49 6.74 -4.54
N ASN A 47 19.44 7.68 -4.69
CA ASN A 47 19.12 9.05 -5.13
C ASN A 47 18.43 8.96 -6.50
N GLY A 48 17.11 8.88 -6.49
CA GLY A 48 16.26 8.60 -7.64
C GLY A 48 15.41 9.81 -8.00
N PRO A 49 14.72 9.75 -9.16
CA PRO A 49 13.74 10.77 -9.53
C PRO A 49 12.62 10.87 -8.49
N ASN A 50 11.92 12.00 -8.42
CA ASN A 50 10.70 12.12 -7.62
C ASN A 50 9.59 11.26 -8.25
N MET A 51 9.59 9.96 -7.95
CA MET A 51 8.72 8.96 -8.57
C MET A 51 7.78 8.34 -7.54
N TYR A 52 6.51 8.19 -7.90
CA TYR A 52 5.54 7.41 -7.14
C TYR A 52 5.03 6.25 -8.00
N ILE A 53 4.86 5.09 -7.38
CA ILE A 53 4.50 3.86 -8.11
C ILE A 53 3.19 3.25 -7.61
N ALA A 54 2.37 2.76 -8.54
CA ALA A 54 1.15 1.99 -8.26
C ALA A 54 1.24 0.64 -8.98
N LEU A 55 2.03 -0.30 -8.48
CA LEU A 55 2.34 -1.57 -9.18
C LEU A 55 1.39 -2.73 -8.87
N GLY A 56 0.37 -2.48 -8.05
CA GLY A 56 -0.59 -3.51 -7.68
C GLY A 56 -1.42 -3.98 -8.87
N HIS A 57 -1.69 -5.29 -8.94
CA HIS A 57 -2.47 -5.87 -10.03
C HIS A 57 -3.97 -5.51 -9.96
N ALA A 58 -4.46 -5.16 -8.77
CA ALA A 58 -5.86 -4.86 -8.52
C ALA A 58 -6.15 -3.35 -8.49
N ASN A 59 -5.41 -2.53 -9.22
CA ASN A 59 -5.70 -1.11 -9.29
C ASN A 59 -7.06 -0.85 -9.94
N ASP A 60 -7.73 0.22 -9.53
CA ASP A 60 -8.99 0.67 -10.07
C ASP A 60 -8.75 1.48 -11.36
N GLU A 61 -9.23 0.94 -12.47
CA GLU A 61 -9.02 1.51 -13.80
C GLU A 61 -9.67 2.88 -13.96
N ASN A 62 -10.78 3.15 -13.27
CA ASN A 62 -11.43 4.47 -13.32
C ASN A 62 -10.56 5.52 -12.64
N ILE A 63 -9.91 5.18 -11.53
CA ILE A 63 -8.98 6.11 -10.86
C ILE A 63 -7.75 6.39 -11.71
N ILE A 64 -7.21 5.37 -12.38
CA ILE A 64 -6.08 5.56 -13.30
C ILE A 64 -6.48 6.50 -14.44
N HIS A 65 -7.65 6.28 -15.04
CA HIS A 65 -8.20 7.16 -16.06
C HIS A 65 -8.36 8.60 -15.54
N ASP A 66 -8.99 8.78 -14.38
CA ASP A 66 -9.21 10.10 -13.78
C ASP A 66 -7.89 10.81 -13.44
N LEU A 67 -6.87 10.07 -13.01
CA LEU A 67 -5.51 10.59 -12.77
C LEU A 67 -4.86 11.10 -14.07
N ILE A 68 -4.96 10.32 -15.14
CA ILE A 68 -4.41 10.68 -16.44
C ILE A 68 -5.09 11.94 -16.98
N GLU A 69 -6.43 11.98 -16.96
CA GLU A 69 -7.19 13.13 -17.43
C GLU A 69 -6.95 14.38 -16.57
N TYR A 70 -6.85 14.20 -15.25
CA TYR A 70 -6.48 15.28 -14.35
C TYR A 70 -5.11 15.86 -14.70
N GLU A 71 -4.11 15.02 -14.94
CA GLU A 71 -2.77 15.48 -15.31
C GLU A 71 -2.73 16.13 -16.70
N LYS A 72 -3.45 15.61 -17.70
CA LYS A 72 -3.57 16.27 -19.01
C LYS A 72 -4.14 17.69 -18.92
N GLN A 73 -5.08 17.90 -17.99
CA GLN A 73 -5.72 19.21 -17.82
C GLN A 73 -4.91 20.16 -16.94
N LYS A 74 -4.21 19.62 -15.93
CA LYS A 74 -3.58 20.42 -14.88
C LYS A 74 -2.07 20.45 -14.97
N HIS A 75 -1.40 19.52 -15.63
CA HIS A 75 0.07 19.42 -15.70
C HIS A 75 0.75 19.60 -14.33
N CYS A 76 0.16 19.04 -13.27
CA CYS A 76 0.60 19.31 -11.91
C CYS A 76 1.80 18.45 -11.53
N LEU A 77 1.91 17.22 -12.03
CA LEU A 77 3.08 16.38 -11.86
C LEU A 77 4.26 16.94 -12.65
N GLU A 78 4.04 17.29 -13.92
CA GLU A 78 5.06 17.86 -14.82
C GLU A 78 5.66 19.13 -14.23
N ARG A 79 4.82 20.07 -13.79
CA ARG A 79 5.27 21.35 -13.18
C ARG A 79 6.06 21.17 -11.88
N ASN A 80 5.90 20.04 -11.19
CA ASN A 80 6.59 19.74 -9.94
C ASN A 80 7.70 18.70 -10.10
N ASN A 81 8.03 18.31 -11.35
CA ASN A 81 9.01 17.28 -11.67
C ASN A 81 8.74 15.95 -10.92
N ILE A 82 7.47 15.53 -10.87
CA ILE A 82 7.05 14.27 -10.26
C ILE A 82 6.65 13.31 -11.38
N HIS A 83 7.04 12.04 -11.25
CA HIS A 83 6.70 10.98 -12.20
C HIS A 83 5.83 9.92 -11.53
N LEU A 84 4.82 9.43 -12.24
CA LEU A 84 4.01 8.29 -11.83
C LEU A 84 4.32 7.07 -12.70
N VAL A 85 4.39 5.91 -12.07
CA VAL A 85 4.38 4.62 -12.77
C VAL A 85 3.15 3.85 -12.33
N LEU A 86 2.19 3.67 -13.24
CA LEU A 86 0.90 3.05 -12.96
C LEU A 86 0.79 1.70 -13.64
N ARG A 87 0.39 0.67 -12.90
CA ARG A 87 0.06 -0.63 -13.50
C ARG A 87 -1.44 -0.71 -13.78
N THR A 88 -1.78 -1.08 -15.01
CA THR A 88 -3.16 -1.15 -15.51
C THR A 88 -3.27 -2.26 -16.57
N GLN A 89 -4.48 -2.75 -16.79
CA GLN A 89 -4.80 -3.66 -17.90
C GLN A 89 -5.18 -2.92 -19.19
N ASN A 90 -5.45 -1.62 -19.10
CA ASN A 90 -5.91 -0.80 -20.21
C ASN A 90 -4.73 -0.18 -20.98
N SER A 91 -4.92 -0.03 -22.29
CA SER A 91 -4.05 0.77 -23.15
C SER A 91 -4.59 2.20 -23.27
N PHE A 92 -3.68 3.17 -23.30
CA PHE A 92 -4.02 4.58 -23.46
C PHE A 92 -3.28 5.14 -24.68
N ASN A 93 -3.97 5.93 -25.51
CA ASN A 93 -3.41 6.45 -26.76
C ASN A 93 -2.46 7.64 -26.53
N GLU A 94 -2.78 8.49 -25.56
CA GLU A 94 -2.01 9.69 -25.22
C GLU A 94 -1.83 9.76 -23.71
N LEU A 95 -0.57 9.79 -23.26
CA LEU A 95 -0.19 9.90 -21.86
C LEU A 95 0.58 11.21 -21.63
N PRO A 96 0.35 11.89 -20.49
CA PRO A 96 1.25 12.94 -20.01
C PRO A 96 2.69 12.44 -19.89
N LEU A 97 3.67 13.34 -20.05
CA LEU A 97 5.10 12.97 -19.96
C LEU A 97 5.49 12.51 -18.55
N SER A 98 4.72 12.95 -17.55
CA SER A 98 4.89 12.59 -16.15
C SER A 98 4.29 11.22 -15.77
N ILE A 99 3.60 10.52 -16.67
CA ILE A 99 2.91 9.25 -16.36
C ILE A 99 3.38 8.13 -17.30
N ASN A 100 3.95 7.10 -16.71
CA ASN A 100 4.31 5.86 -17.40
C ASN A 100 3.35 4.74 -16.99
N ILE A 101 3.01 3.87 -17.95
CA ILE A 101 2.15 2.72 -17.72
C ILE A 101 2.93 1.41 -17.87
N VAL A 102 2.68 0.48 -16.95
CA VAL A 102 3.10 -0.92 -17.04
C VAL A 102 1.87 -1.79 -17.29
N THR A 103 1.85 -2.49 -18.43
CA THR A 103 0.79 -3.47 -18.74
C THR A 103 1.30 -4.90 -18.53
N GLY A 104 0.40 -5.79 -18.12
CA GLY A 104 0.69 -7.23 -18.03
C GLY A 104 1.59 -7.64 -16.86
N PHE A 105 2.39 -8.69 -17.09
CA PHE A 105 3.29 -9.26 -16.09
C PHE A 105 4.50 -8.36 -15.85
N LEU A 106 4.88 -8.17 -14.58
CA LEU A 106 6.05 -7.40 -14.19
C LEU A 106 7.04 -8.35 -13.52
N ALA A 107 8.19 -8.55 -14.16
CA ALA A 107 9.25 -9.39 -13.61
C ALA A 107 9.79 -8.81 -12.30
N GLU A 108 10.31 -9.69 -11.43
CA GLU A 108 10.78 -9.31 -10.09
C GLU A 108 11.88 -8.25 -10.17
N GLU A 109 12.85 -8.37 -11.08
CA GLU A 109 13.92 -7.37 -11.22
C GLU A 109 13.39 -5.97 -11.52
N HIS A 110 12.34 -5.87 -12.34
CA HIS A 110 11.71 -4.60 -12.71
C HIS A 110 10.87 -4.05 -11.56
N TYR A 111 10.14 -4.92 -10.84
CA TYR A 111 9.42 -4.54 -9.63
C TYR A 111 10.37 -3.93 -8.58
N ILE A 112 11.48 -4.61 -8.31
CA ILE A 112 12.51 -4.13 -7.36
C ILE A 112 13.13 -2.82 -7.84
N ASP A 113 13.44 -2.69 -9.13
CA ASP A 113 14.03 -1.46 -9.70
C ASP A 113 13.09 -0.24 -9.56
N TYR A 114 11.79 -0.42 -9.82
CA TYR A 114 10.81 0.63 -9.55
C TYR A 114 10.76 1.00 -8.07
N TYR A 115 10.71 0.02 -7.16
CA TYR A 115 10.73 0.28 -5.74
C TYR A 115 11.98 1.02 -5.27
N ARG A 116 13.15 0.66 -5.79
CA ARG A 116 14.43 1.32 -5.48
C ARG A 116 14.42 2.80 -5.85
N LYS A 117 13.78 3.15 -6.97
CA LYS A 117 13.70 4.53 -7.50
C LYS A 117 12.55 5.34 -6.90
N ALA A 118 11.51 4.67 -6.40
CA ALA A 118 10.30 5.33 -5.93
C ALA A 118 10.50 6.03 -4.57
N LYS A 119 9.95 7.24 -4.45
CA LYS A 119 9.80 7.96 -3.19
C LYS A 119 8.64 7.43 -2.35
N GLY A 120 7.54 7.06 -3.00
CA GLY A 120 6.35 6.55 -2.35
C GLY A 120 5.57 5.58 -3.23
N VAL A 121 4.63 4.87 -2.60
CA VAL A 121 3.78 3.87 -3.23
C VAL A 121 2.32 4.28 -3.12
N LEU A 122 1.59 4.16 -4.23
CA LEU A 122 0.17 4.44 -4.32
C LEU A 122 -0.63 3.15 -4.27
N ILE A 123 -1.68 3.12 -3.47
CA ILE A 123 -2.63 1.99 -3.40
C ILE A 123 -3.94 2.43 -4.03
N LEU A 124 -4.12 2.14 -5.31
CA LEU A 124 -5.27 2.58 -6.11
C LEU A 124 -6.39 1.54 -6.17
N TYR A 125 -6.49 0.65 -5.19
CA TYR A 125 -7.43 -0.47 -5.26
C TYR A 125 -8.90 -0.05 -5.18
N PRO A 126 -9.81 -0.79 -5.83
CA PRO A 126 -11.24 -0.53 -5.81
C PRO A 126 -11.87 -0.92 -4.46
N ASP A 127 -13.10 -0.45 -4.19
CA ASP A 127 -13.78 -0.67 -2.91
C ASP A 127 -14.11 -2.13 -2.65
N TYR A 128 -14.22 -2.94 -3.70
CA TYR A 128 -14.40 -4.38 -3.58
C TYR A 128 -13.11 -5.11 -3.13
N PHE A 129 -11.96 -4.43 -3.08
CA PHE A 129 -10.76 -4.90 -2.38
C PHE A 129 -10.90 -4.79 -0.85
N LYS A 130 -12.13 -4.91 -0.32
CA LYS A 130 -12.41 -5.03 1.10
C LYS A 130 -12.06 -6.45 1.60
N TYR A 131 -11.57 -6.54 2.83
CA TYR A 131 -11.22 -7.83 3.48
C TYR A 131 -10.05 -8.58 2.85
N ARG A 132 -9.14 -7.86 2.17
CA ARG A 132 -7.90 -8.42 1.60
C ARG A 132 -6.68 -7.75 2.21
N PHE A 133 -5.58 -8.51 2.26
CA PHE A 133 -4.27 -7.98 2.62
C PHE A 133 -3.47 -7.61 1.36
N SER A 134 -2.70 -6.52 1.42
CA SER A 134 -1.91 -6.03 0.31
C SER A 134 -0.42 -6.27 0.57
N GLY A 135 0.16 -7.20 -0.19
CA GLY A 135 1.62 -7.40 -0.21
C GLY A 135 2.35 -6.13 -0.63
N VAL A 136 1.84 -5.42 -1.65
CA VAL A 136 2.42 -4.14 -2.13
C VAL A 136 2.47 -3.08 -1.02
N LEU A 137 1.42 -2.98 -0.19
CA LEU A 137 1.43 -2.06 0.96
C LEU A 137 2.51 -2.46 1.97
N LEU A 138 2.62 -3.75 2.30
CA LEU A 138 3.62 -4.23 3.24
C LEU A 138 5.05 -4.06 2.71
N ASP A 139 5.29 -4.42 1.45
CA ASP A 139 6.57 -4.21 0.76
C ASP A 139 6.98 -2.74 0.84
N ALA A 140 6.06 -1.82 0.58
CA ALA A 140 6.30 -0.38 0.69
C ALA A 140 6.71 0.04 2.10
N LEU A 141 5.98 -0.43 3.12
CA LEU A 141 6.29 -0.09 4.50
C LEU A 141 7.66 -0.64 4.92
N VAL A 142 7.99 -1.89 4.59
CA VAL A 142 9.30 -2.48 4.92
C VAL A 142 10.44 -1.84 4.13
N ALA A 143 10.20 -1.46 2.88
CA ALA A 143 11.15 -0.66 2.09
C ALA A 143 11.20 0.82 2.54
N LYS A 144 10.53 1.15 3.66
CA LYS A 144 10.48 2.49 4.28
C LYS A 144 9.99 3.57 3.31
N LYS A 145 9.02 3.20 2.47
CA LYS A 145 8.33 4.09 1.55
C LYS A 145 7.04 4.56 2.19
N LYS A 146 6.67 5.81 1.90
CA LYS A 146 5.34 6.29 2.25
C LYS A 146 4.28 5.68 1.35
N VAL A 147 3.14 5.37 1.94
CA VAL A 147 1.98 4.81 1.27
C VAL A 147 0.87 5.86 1.23
N ILE A 148 0.35 6.14 0.05
CA ILE A 148 -0.85 6.98 -0.15
C ILE A 148 -1.90 6.12 -0.85
N GLY A 149 -2.96 5.75 -0.15
CA GLY A 149 -3.94 4.79 -0.66
C GLY A 149 -5.36 5.31 -0.74
N ARG A 150 -6.20 4.65 -1.52
CA ARG A 150 -7.66 4.82 -1.47
C ARG A 150 -8.18 4.67 -0.04
N ASN A 151 -9.27 5.35 0.32
CA ASN A 151 -9.94 5.17 1.61
C ASN A 151 -10.66 3.80 1.72
N ILE A 152 -9.89 2.72 1.75
CA ILE A 152 -10.35 1.33 1.91
C ILE A 152 -9.91 0.77 3.27
N PRO A 153 -10.54 -0.31 3.77
CA PRO A 153 -10.30 -0.80 5.13
C PRO A 153 -8.82 -1.02 5.48
N ILE A 154 -8.03 -1.62 4.59
CA ILE A 154 -6.62 -1.88 4.88
C ILE A 154 -5.77 -0.61 4.93
N VAL A 155 -6.03 0.36 4.05
CA VAL A 155 -5.30 1.64 4.07
C VAL A 155 -5.66 2.41 5.34
N ARG A 156 -6.94 2.45 5.72
CA ARG A 156 -7.36 3.04 7.01
C ARG A 156 -6.68 2.36 8.21
N TYR A 157 -6.63 1.03 8.21
CA TYR A 157 -6.01 0.25 9.27
C TYR A 157 -4.55 0.66 9.50
N TYR A 158 -3.76 0.77 8.42
CA TYR A 158 -2.36 1.17 8.49
C TYR A 158 -2.17 2.68 8.72
N ALA A 159 -3.00 3.54 8.12
CA ALA A 159 -2.92 4.98 8.31
C ALA A 159 -3.23 5.40 9.76
N GLN A 160 -4.15 4.71 10.44
CA GLN A 160 -4.45 4.96 11.86
C GLN A 160 -3.32 4.51 12.78
N ARG A 161 -2.67 3.39 12.49
CA ARG A 161 -1.60 2.81 13.32
C ARG A 161 -0.23 3.46 13.05
N TYR A 162 0.02 3.87 11.81
CA TYR A 162 1.31 4.36 11.34
C TYR A 162 1.16 5.62 10.48
N PRO A 163 0.65 6.74 11.04
CA PRO A 163 0.23 7.92 10.27
C PRO A 163 1.36 8.65 9.53
N SER A 164 2.63 8.48 9.93
CA SER A 164 3.77 9.02 9.17
C SER A 164 4.19 8.16 7.98
N CYS A 165 3.75 6.90 7.95
CA CYS A 165 4.12 5.91 6.93
C CYS A 165 2.99 5.69 5.92
N CYS A 166 1.73 5.82 6.34
CA CYS A 166 0.56 5.55 5.52
C CYS A 166 -0.51 6.64 5.69
N SER A 167 -1.11 7.05 4.58
CA SER A 167 -2.25 7.96 4.55
C SER A 167 -3.26 7.52 3.49
N PHE A 168 -4.51 7.98 3.61
CA PHE A 168 -5.54 7.74 2.60
C PHE A 168 -5.95 9.02 1.86
N PHE A 169 -6.56 8.86 0.68
CA PHE A 169 -7.20 9.91 -0.11
C PHE A 169 -8.65 9.58 -0.47
N GLU A 170 -9.46 10.62 -0.71
CA GLU A 170 -10.89 10.48 -1.09
C GLU A 170 -11.15 10.61 -2.60
N GLY A 171 -10.29 11.33 -3.34
CA GLY A 171 -10.39 11.48 -4.79
C GLY A 171 -9.09 11.98 -5.41
N VAL A 172 -9.06 12.14 -6.74
CA VAL A 172 -7.84 12.50 -7.48
C VAL A 172 -7.25 13.84 -7.00
N ASP A 173 -8.07 14.88 -6.81
CA ASP A 173 -7.59 16.16 -6.26
C ASP A 173 -6.86 16.02 -4.91
N ASP A 174 -7.39 15.19 -4.02
CA ASP A 174 -6.81 14.95 -2.69
C ASP A 174 -5.53 14.10 -2.79
N LEU A 175 -5.53 13.09 -3.66
CA LEU A 175 -4.33 12.32 -4.00
C LEU A 175 -3.22 13.23 -4.52
N MET A 176 -3.52 14.12 -5.47
CA MET A 176 -2.54 15.05 -6.03
C MET A 176 -1.97 15.99 -4.96
N LYS A 177 -2.82 16.54 -4.08
CA LYS A 177 -2.35 17.36 -2.94
C LYS A 177 -1.42 16.58 -2.03
N LYS A 178 -1.73 15.32 -1.72
CA LYS A 178 -0.89 14.46 -0.86
C LYS A 178 0.44 14.14 -1.51
N ILE A 179 0.46 13.84 -2.81
CA ILE A 179 1.70 13.61 -3.56
C ILE A 179 2.58 14.87 -3.53
N LEU A 180 2.01 16.05 -3.77
CA LEU A 180 2.75 17.31 -3.76
C LEU A 180 3.31 17.67 -2.37
N LEU A 181 2.50 17.51 -1.33
CA LEU A 181 2.93 17.74 0.06
C LEU A 181 4.01 16.74 0.47
N ASP A 182 3.86 15.48 0.11
CA ASP A 182 4.85 14.46 0.40
C ASP A 182 6.16 14.71 -0.36
N ASN A 183 6.08 15.26 -1.56
CA ASN A 183 7.26 15.57 -2.35
C ASN A 183 8.18 16.59 -1.68
N ILE A 184 7.66 17.46 -0.82
CA ILE A 184 8.45 18.45 -0.06
C ILE A 184 8.67 18.06 1.40
N ALA A 185 7.99 17.02 1.89
CA ALA A 185 8.05 16.61 3.28
C ALA A 185 9.33 15.83 3.62
N LEU A 186 9.65 15.79 4.91
CA LEU A 186 10.69 14.92 5.47
C LEU A 186 10.30 13.44 5.30
N ASN A 187 11.33 12.60 5.37
CA ASN A 187 11.24 11.14 5.31
C ASN A 187 10.34 10.57 6.43
N VAL A 188 9.99 9.29 6.31
CA VAL A 188 9.24 8.52 7.31
C VAL A 188 9.83 8.70 8.72
N ASN A 189 8.97 8.92 9.73
CA ASN A 189 9.38 9.01 11.12
C ASN A 189 9.95 7.65 11.61
N GLU A 190 11.18 7.66 12.13
CA GLU A 190 11.89 6.46 12.55
C GLU A 190 11.22 5.68 13.69
N GLU A 191 10.60 6.39 14.63
CA GLU A 191 9.94 5.78 15.78
C GLU A 191 8.71 5.00 15.33
N VAL A 192 7.89 5.61 14.47
CA VAL A 192 6.71 4.97 13.88
C VAL A 192 7.12 3.77 13.01
N TYR A 193 8.19 3.90 12.24
CA TYR A 193 8.71 2.80 11.42
C TYR A 193 9.23 1.63 12.28
N THR A 194 9.99 1.92 13.33
CA THR A 194 10.50 0.91 14.26
C THR A 194 9.36 0.21 15.00
N SER A 195 8.33 0.96 15.40
CA SER A 195 7.10 0.40 15.99
C SER A 195 6.38 -0.54 15.02
N PHE A 196 6.30 -0.18 13.73
CA PHE A 196 5.76 -1.07 12.70
C PHE A 196 6.53 -2.39 12.61
N LEU A 197 7.87 -2.34 12.51
CA LEU A 197 8.70 -3.55 12.44
C LEU A 197 8.54 -4.43 13.69
N SER A 198 8.56 -3.82 14.87
CA SER A 198 8.40 -4.54 16.14
C SER A 198 7.05 -5.27 16.23
N ALA A 199 5.96 -4.60 15.84
CA ALA A 199 4.61 -5.16 15.86
C ALA A 199 4.38 -6.33 14.89
N HIS A 200 5.25 -6.48 13.87
CA HIS A 200 5.19 -7.57 12.88
C HIS A 200 6.38 -8.54 13.01
N SER A 201 7.09 -8.52 14.14
CA SER A 201 8.22 -9.42 14.39
C SER A 201 7.77 -10.86 14.62
N ASP A 202 8.65 -11.81 14.29
CA ASP A 202 8.41 -13.25 14.51
C ASP A 202 8.09 -13.57 15.98
N GLN A 203 8.69 -12.83 16.92
CA GLN A 203 8.41 -12.97 18.35
C GLN A 203 6.95 -12.63 18.68
N VAL A 204 6.45 -11.51 18.17
CA VAL A 204 5.06 -11.09 18.38
C VAL A 204 4.10 -12.09 17.74
N ILE A 205 4.36 -12.49 16.51
CA ILE A 205 3.51 -13.45 15.77
C ILE A 205 3.50 -14.81 16.47
N THR A 206 4.66 -15.31 16.92
CA THR A 206 4.76 -16.58 17.66
C THR A 206 3.98 -16.51 18.98
N SER A 207 4.08 -15.39 19.71
CA SER A 207 3.29 -15.17 20.93
C SER A 207 1.80 -15.23 20.65
N GLN A 208 1.33 -14.51 19.62
CA GLN A 208 -0.07 -14.49 19.21
C GLN A 208 -0.57 -15.87 18.77
N LEU A 209 0.25 -16.65 18.06
CA LEU A 209 -0.10 -18.01 17.65
C LEU A 209 -0.20 -18.97 18.85
N ASN A 210 0.70 -18.86 19.82
CA ASN A 210 0.67 -19.69 21.02
C ASN A 210 -0.60 -19.45 21.86
N GLU A 211 -1.11 -18.21 21.89
CA GLU A 211 -2.38 -17.88 22.56
C GLU A 211 -3.60 -18.55 21.93
N ILE A 212 -3.53 -19.00 20.66
CA ILE A 212 -4.61 -19.71 19.97
C ILE A 212 -4.66 -21.19 20.40
N LEU A 213 -3.51 -21.75 20.79
CA LEU A 213 -3.35 -23.17 21.12
C LEU A 213 -3.64 -23.49 22.60
N LEU A 214 -3.76 -22.45 23.44
CA LEU A 214 -4.11 -22.53 24.87
C LEU A 214 -5.63 -22.40 25.07
#